data_AF-A0A6I8PPD0-F1
#
_entry.id   AF-A0A6I8PPD0-F1
#
_cell.length_a   1.000
_cell.length_b   1.000
_cell.length_c   1.000
_cell.angle_alpha   90.00
_cell.angle_beta   90.00
_cell.angle_gamma   90.00
#
_symmetry.space_group_name_H-M   'P 1'
#
loop_
_entity.id
_entity.type
_entity.pdbx_description
1 polymer ?
#
loop_
_entity_poly.entity_id
_entity_poly.type
_entity_poly.pdbx_seq_one_letter_code
_entity_poly.pdbx_strand_id
1 'polypeptide(L)'
;MTGVWVRLDEVLTLFCSFRPPSNDQPCPPALHGPPQCHGHFDPPTITPRAEWGAQAPRCTAPLKTPTPYLLVHHIAGTDCGAQGSSWCLRQLQDHHTLTNGWCDIAYNFLIMESGEVFEGTGWTVQGHHTAGYNEVALGFAFFTNMTAPSQAALASAQHLISFAVQKRHLSPNYIQPFLFRGEDCLQAPGSTPSGGCPTIIPRADWGAKGSMANCRKLDRPAKYVIIIHTAGQPCTELDSCKELVRGIQDFHVNGRKFCDVGYNFLVGEDGNVYEGVGWDTEGAHTYGYNDIALGVAFLGLFEDKPPNAAALMAAQRLIRCSVDRDYLDPNYLLVAHSDVINSISPGRATHDIIKTWPHFKG
;
A
#
# COMPACT_ATOMS: atom_id res chain seq x y z
N MET A 1 13.91 -18.89 -20.54
CA MET A 1 13.56 -18.00 -21.66
C MET A 1 13.18 -16.66 -21.06
N THR A 2 13.77 -15.60 -21.58
CA THR A 2 13.71 -14.23 -21.06
C THR A 2 12.30 -13.66 -21.18
N GLY A 3 11.60 -13.54 -20.04
CA GLY A 3 10.33 -12.83 -19.95
C GLY A 3 10.57 -11.33 -20.01
N VAL A 4 9.92 -10.69 -20.98
CA VAL A 4 9.92 -9.23 -21.14
C VAL A 4 9.09 -8.65 -19.99
N TRP A 5 9.74 -7.91 -19.10
CA TRP A 5 9.09 -7.16 -18.04
C TRP A 5 8.43 -5.93 -18.65
N VAL A 6 7.09 -5.90 -18.67
CA VAL A 6 6.38 -4.64 -18.96
C VAL A 6 6.53 -3.72 -17.75
N ARG A 7 6.88 -2.49 -18.04
CA ARG A 7 7.20 -1.42 -17.10
C ARG A 7 5.91 -0.95 -16.40
N LEU A 8 5.88 -1.02 -15.05
CA LEU A 8 4.71 -0.75 -14.18
C LEU A 8 4.17 0.69 -14.25
N ASP A 9 4.94 1.60 -14.82
CA ASP A 9 4.64 3.00 -15.10
C ASP A 9 3.43 3.15 -16.04
N GLU A 10 3.20 2.23 -16.99
CA GLU A 10 2.08 2.31 -17.93
C GLU A 10 0.72 2.03 -17.26
N VAL A 11 0.67 1.16 -16.25
CA VAL A 11 -0.56 0.85 -15.49
C VAL A 11 -0.93 2.01 -14.54
N LEU A 12 0.07 2.64 -13.91
CA LEU A 12 -0.11 3.75 -12.97
C LEU A 12 -0.57 5.05 -13.64
N THR A 13 -0.08 5.33 -14.84
CA THR A 13 -0.48 6.53 -15.62
C THR A 13 -1.97 6.50 -15.99
N LEU A 14 -2.54 5.30 -16.13
CA LEU A 14 -3.98 5.07 -16.37
C LEU A 14 -4.86 5.15 -15.12
N PHE A 15 -4.32 5.15 -13.89
CA PHE A 15 -5.13 5.33 -12.67
C PHE A 15 -4.98 6.72 -12.05
N CYS A 16 -3.83 7.38 -12.21
CA CYS A 16 -3.59 8.75 -11.72
C CYS A 16 -4.31 9.86 -12.52
N SER A 17 -4.84 9.57 -13.71
CA SER A 17 -5.50 10.56 -14.57
C SER A 17 -6.99 10.80 -14.25
N PHE A 18 -7.56 10.11 -13.27
CA PHE A 18 -9.01 10.08 -13.06
C PHE A 18 -9.43 10.83 -11.79
N ARG A 19 -9.42 12.17 -11.88
CA ARG A 19 -10.40 12.96 -11.12
C ARG A 19 -11.79 12.67 -11.69
N PRO A 20 -12.86 12.63 -10.89
CA PRO A 20 -14.20 12.75 -11.46
C PRO A 20 -14.21 14.02 -12.33
N PRO A 21 -14.82 14.00 -13.53
CA PRO A 21 -14.99 15.23 -14.28
C PRO A 21 -15.66 16.24 -13.34
N SER A 22 -15.01 17.37 -13.11
CA SER A 22 -15.73 18.53 -12.59
C SER A 22 -16.84 18.83 -13.59
N ASN A 23 -17.98 19.33 -13.11
CA ASN A 23 -19.08 19.79 -13.97
C ASN A 23 -18.67 20.89 -15.00
N ASP A 24 -17.39 21.26 -15.06
CA ASP A 24 -16.86 22.40 -15.81
C ASP A 24 -15.78 22.03 -16.84
N GLN A 25 -15.54 20.75 -17.18
CA GLN A 25 -14.67 20.42 -18.32
C GLN A 25 -15.46 20.44 -19.65
N PRO A 26 -15.03 21.24 -20.66
CA PRO A 26 -15.69 21.25 -21.96
C PRO A 26 -15.36 19.97 -22.75
N CYS A 27 -16.40 19.30 -23.24
CA CYS A 27 -16.31 18.08 -24.05
C CYS A 27 -15.55 18.33 -25.37
N PRO A 28 -14.80 17.34 -25.89
CA PRO A 28 -14.22 17.43 -27.23
C PRO A 28 -15.31 17.53 -28.30
N PRO A 29 -15.08 18.27 -29.40
CA PRO A 29 -16.08 18.45 -30.45
C PRO A 29 -16.36 17.13 -31.17
N ALA A 30 -17.63 16.73 -31.23
CA ALA A 30 -18.06 15.62 -32.08
C ALA A 30 -18.04 16.05 -33.55
N LEU A 31 -17.54 15.18 -34.44
CA LEU A 31 -17.41 15.47 -35.86
C LEU A 31 -18.76 15.68 -36.59
N HIS A 32 -19.89 15.24 -36.03
CA HIS A 32 -21.23 15.55 -36.55
C HIS A 32 -22.30 15.54 -35.45
N GLY A 33 -22.96 16.68 -35.20
CA GLY A 33 -24.16 16.81 -34.35
C GLY A 33 -23.95 17.63 -33.06
N PRO A 34 -25.02 18.25 -32.50
CA PRO A 34 -24.91 19.04 -31.28
C PRO A 34 -24.50 18.17 -30.07
N PRO A 35 -23.60 18.65 -29.20
CA PRO A 35 -23.10 17.89 -28.05
C PRO A 35 -24.23 17.64 -27.04
N GLN A 36 -24.50 16.36 -26.75
CA GLN A 36 -25.42 15.96 -25.68
C GLN A 36 -24.62 15.54 -24.44
N CYS A 37 -24.56 16.39 -23.42
CA CYS A 37 -23.91 16.11 -22.13
C CYS A 37 -24.90 15.52 -21.11
N HIS A 38 -25.66 14.51 -21.50
CA HIS A 38 -26.48 13.71 -20.58
C HIS A 38 -26.04 12.25 -20.68
N GLY A 39 -24.86 11.95 -20.13
CA GLY A 39 -24.47 10.57 -19.89
C GLY A 39 -25.31 10.01 -18.76
N HIS A 40 -26.32 9.22 -19.09
CA HIS A 40 -26.98 8.34 -18.15
C HIS A 40 -25.89 7.43 -17.55
N PHE A 41 -25.61 7.56 -16.25
CA PHE A 41 -24.62 6.71 -15.59
C PHE A 41 -25.29 5.38 -15.28
N ASP A 42 -25.33 4.49 -16.27
CA ASP A 42 -25.94 3.18 -16.09
C ASP A 42 -25.11 2.40 -15.06
N PRO A 43 -25.76 1.67 -14.12
CA PRO A 43 -25.04 0.91 -13.13
C PRO A 43 -24.11 -0.10 -13.80
N PRO A 44 -22.92 -0.38 -13.23
CA PRO A 44 -22.03 -1.41 -13.77
C PRO A 44 -22.76 -2.75 -13.76
N THR A 45 -22.62 -3.50 -14.85
CA THR A 45 -23.08 -4.89 -14.90
C THR A 45 -22.20 -5.71 -13.97
N ILE A 46 -22.79 -6.18 -12.86
CA ILE A 46 -22.13 -7.03 -11.87
C ILE A 46 -22.88 -8.36 -11.88
N THR A 47 -22.18 -9.45 -12.20
CA THR A 47 -22.72 -10.80 -12.06
C THR A 47 -22.89 -11.12 -10.58
N PRO A 48 -24.12 -11.27 -10.07
CA PRO A 48 -24.39 -11.46 -8.66
C PRO A 48 -23.95 -12.84 -8.20
N ARG A 49 -23.77 -12.98 -6.88
CA ARG A 49 -23.36 -14.24 -6.24
C ARG A 49 -24.14 -15.47 -6.69
N ALA A 50 -25.46 -15.34 -6.81
CA ALA A 50 -26.33 -16.44 -7.21
C ALA A 50 -26.07 -16.92 -8.64
N GLU A 51 -25.64 -16.02 -9.53
CA GLU A 51 -25.46 -16.32 -10.96
C GLU A 51 -24.14 -17.03 -11.24
N TRP A 52 -23.05 -16.68 -10.53
CA TRP A 52 -21.79 -17.42 -10.65
C TRP A 52 -21.73 -18.67 -9.76
N GLY A 53 -22.77 -18.91 -8.95
CA GLY A 53 -22.90 -20.12 -8.13
C GLY A 53 -22.10 -20.05 -6.82
N ALA A 54 -22.04 -18.88 -6.20
CA ALA A 54 -21.38 -18.68 -4.92
C ALA A 54 -22.01 -19.54 -3.81
N GLN A 55 -21.17 -20.15 -3.00
CA GLN A 55 -21.61 -20.70 -1.72
C GLN A 55 -22.04 -19.56 -0.77
N ALA A 56 -22.94 -19.87 0.16
CA ALA A 56 -23.29 -18.93 1.21
C ALA A 56 -22.08 -18.68 2.13
N PRO A 57 -21.83 -17.43 2.56
CA PRO A 57 -20.73 -17.14 3.47
C PRO A 57 -20.94 -17.86 4.81
N ARG A 58 -19.85 -18.40 5.38
CA ARG A 58 -19.88 -19.07 6.69
C ARG A 58 -20.06 -18.08 7.85
N CYS A 59 -19.60 -16.85 7.65
CA CYS A 59 -19.73 -15.73 8.57
C CYS A 59 -19.68 -14.42 7.78
N THR A 60 -20.21 -13.34 8.35
CA THR A 60 -20.14 -12.01 7.76
C THR A 60 -19.81 -10.98 8.83
N ALA A 61 -19.09 -9.93 8.43
CA ALA A 61 -18.86 -8.74 9.23
C ALA A 61 -19.25 -7.50 8.40
N PRO A 62 -19.90 -6.49 9.00
CA PRO A 62 -20.30 -5.30 8.26
C PRO A 62 -19.09 -4.43 7.90
N LEU A 63 -19.07 -3.92 6.66
CA LEU A 63 -18.10 -2.92 6.19
C LEU A 63 -18.69 -1.52 6.36
N LYS A 64 -17.95 -0.62 7.02
CA LYS A 64 -18.39 0.77 7.18
C LYS A 64 -18.17 1.54 5.89
N THR A 65 -19.25 2.11 5.34
CA THR A 65 -19.22 2.94 4.13
C THR A 65 -19.53 4.41 4.43
N PRO A 66 -18.94 5.40 3.72
CA PRO A 66 -17.94 5.22 2.66
C PRO A 66 -16.60 4.77 3.21
N THR A 67 -15.99 3.78 2.57
CA THR A 67 -14.65 3.33 2.94
C THR A 67 -13.60 4.36 2.48
N PRO A 68 -12.59 4.67 3.30
CA PRO A 68 -11.51 5.56 2.89
C PRO A 68 -10.47 4.87 2.00
N TYR A 69 -10.51 3.55 1.83
CA TYR A 69 -9.48 2.80 1.09
C TYR A 69 -10.07 1.90 -0.01
N LEU A 70 -9.36 1.84 -1.13
CA LEU A 70 -9.56 0.82 -2.17
C LEU A 70 -8.26 0.04 -2.33
N LEU A 71 -8.32 -1.29 -2.16
CA LEU A 71 -7.17 -2.17 -2.28
C LEU A 71 -7.35 -3.05 -3.51
N VAL A 72 -6.39 -2.96 -4.41
CA VAL A 72 -6.40 -3.73 -5.65
C VAL A 72 -5.43 -4.90 -5.53
N HIS A 73 -5.93 -6.10 -5.77
CA HIS A 73 -5.16 -7.34 -5.78
C HIS A 73 -5.09 -7.93 -7.19
N HIS A 74 -4.10 -8.77 -7.41
CA HIS A 74 -4.04 -9.64 -8.57
C HIS A 74 -4.17 -11.09 -8.09
N ILE A 75 -4.96 -11.85 -8.83
CA ILE A 75 -5.14 -13.28 -8.64
C ILE A 75 -4.39 -13.94 -9.79
N ALA A 76 -3.30 -14.61 -9.43
CA ALA A 76 -2.48 -15.36 -10.37
C ALA A 76 -3.16 -16.70 -10.68
N GLY A 77 -3.43 -16.93 -11.97
CA GLY A 77 -4.06 -18.16 -12.46
C GLY A 77 -4.91 -17.87 -13.68
N THR A 78 -4.32 -18.01 -14.87
CA THR A 78 -4.98 -17.66 -16.13
C THR A 78 -5.16 -18.83 -17.06
N ASP A 79 -5.92 -19.82 -16.62
CA ASP A 79 -6.79 -20.45 -17.59
C ASP A 79 -8.05 -20.96 -16.90
N CYS A 80 -9.11 -20.15 -16.91
CA CYS A 80 -10.45 -20.65 -16.60
C CYS A 80 -10.92 -21.67 -17.66
N GLY A 81 -10.14 -21.87 -18.73
CA GLY A 81 -10.31 -22.90 -19.75
C GLY A 81 -11.68 -22.86 -20.37
N ALA A 82 -12.10 -24.02 -20.87
CA ALA A 82 -13.47 -24.23 -21.35
C ALA A 82 -14.55 -24.15 -20.26
N GLN A 83 -14.17 -24.06 -18.97
CA GLN A 83 -15.10 -24.04 -17.83
C GLN A 83 -15.64 -22.63 -17.53
N GLY A 84 -14.93 -21.58 -17.95
CA GLY A 84 -15.37 -20.19 -17.86
C GLY A 84 -15.20 -19.52 -16.49
N SER A 85 -15.44 -18.21 -16.44
CA SER A 85 -15.16 -17.31 -15.31
C SER A 85 -15.81 -17.76 -14.00
N SER A 86 -17.08 -18.20 -14.04
CA SER A 86 -17.81 -18.66 -12.84
C SER A 86 -17.17 -19.89 -12.18
N TRP A 87 -16.54 -20.78 -12.96
CA TRP A 87 -15.81 -21.91 -12.40
C TRP A 87 -14.58 -21.43 -11.60
N CYS A 88 -13.79 -20.52 -12.16
CA CYS A 88 -12.63 -19.93 -11.48
C CYS A 88 -13.00 -19.28 -10.14
N LEU A 89 -14.12 -18.55 -10.09
CA LEU A 89 -14.58 -17.91 -8.85
C LEU A 89 -14.93 -18.93 -7.76
N ARG A 90 -15.58 -20.04 -8.13
CA ARG A 90 -15.89 -21.11 -7.18
C ARG A 90 -14.63 -21.80 -6.67
N GLN A 91 -13.64 -22.04 -7.54
CA GLN A 91 -12.35 -22.59 -7.12
C GLN A 91 -11.63 -21.65 -6.14
N LEU A 92 -11.67 -20.33 -6.39
CA LEU A 92 -11.10 -19.33 -5.49
C LEU A 92 -11.84 -19.29 -4.14
N GLN A 93 -13.18 -19.31 -4.15
CA GLN A 93 -13.99 -19.36 -2.94
C GLN A 93 -13.73 -20.64 -2.13
N ASP A 94 -13.62 -21.80 -2.79
CA ASP A 94 -13.28 -23.07 -2.15
C ASP A 94 -11.87 -23.03 -1.55
N HIS A 95 -10.89 -22.45 -2.26
CA HIS A 95 -9.55 -22.26 -1.72
C HIS A 95 -9.57 -21.40 -0.45
N HIS A 96 -10.22 -20.23 -0.48
CA HIS A 96 -10.32 -19.33 0.67
C HIS A 96 -11.04 -19.99 1.86
N THR A 97 -12.12 -20.74 1.62
CA THR A 97 -12.94 -21.31 2.71
C THR A 97 -12.44 -22.66 3.22
N LEU A 98 -11.90 -23.53 2.35
CA LEU A 98 -11.42 -24.87 2.71
C LEU A 98 -9.94 -24.90 3.08
N THR A 99 -9.12 -24.08 2.41
CA THR A 99 -7.67 -24.06 2.63
C THR A 99 -7.29 -22.98 3.64
N ASN A 100 -7.77 -21.74 3.46
CA ASN A 100 -7.38 -20.63 4.34
C ASN A 100 -8.26 -20.50 5.58
N GLY A 101 -9.37 -21.24 5.64
CA GLY A 101 -10.33 -21.20 6.74
C GLY A 101 -11.10 -19.88 6.85
N TRP A 102 -11.16 -19.10 5.77
CA TRP A 102 -11.86 -17.81 5.75
C TRP A 102 -13.37 -18.00 5.65
N CYS A 103 -14.11 -16.95 6.03
CA CYS A 103 -15.57 -16.97 6.03
C CYS A 103 -16.16 -17.13 4.63
N ASP A 104 -15.47 -16.61 3.61
CA ASP A 104 -15.92 -16.51 2.24
C ASP A 104 -14.73 -16.17 1.31
N ILE A 105 -15.01 -15.93 0.03
CA ILE A 105 -14.09 -15.30 -0.91
C ILE A 105 -13.59 -13.95 -0.35
N ALA A 106 -12.30 -13.67 -0.53
CA ALA A 106 -11.64 -12.57 0.18
C ALA A 106 -12.01 -11.17 -0.30
N TYR A 107 -12.48 -11.04 -1.54
CA TYR A 107 -12.62 -9.76 -2.23
C TYR A 107 -14.08 -9.30 -2.29
N ASN A 108 -14.30 -7.99 -2.31
CA ASN A 108 -15.62 -7.40 -2.51
C ASN A 108 -16.08 -7.57 -3.96
N PHE A 109 -15.16 -7.39 -4.92
CA PHE A 109 -15.43 -7.53 -6.35
C PHE A 109 -14.25 -8.16 -7.08
N LEU A 110 -14.55 -8.98 -8.08
CA LEU A 110 -13.57 -9.66 -8.92
C LEU A 110 -13.76 -9.26 -10.38
N ILE A 111 -12.66 -9.01 -11.08
CA ILE A 111 -12.65 -8.46 -12.43
C ILE A 111 -11.81 -9.38 -13.31
N MET A 112 -12.43 -9.92 -14.36
CA MET A 112 -11.75 -10.80 -15.32
C MET A 112 -11.02 -9.98 -16.39
N GLU A 113 -10.04 -10.59 -17.06
CA GLU A 113 -9.41 -10.01 -18.26
C GLU A 113 -10.41 -9.69 -19.38
N SER A 114 -11.58 -10.34 -19.42
CA SER A 114 -12.66 -10.04 -20.36
C SER A 114 -13.40 -8.73 -20.05
N GLY A 115 -13.22 -8.16 -18.86
CA GLY A 115 -14.01 -7.04 -18.34
C GLY A 115 -15.26 -7.46 -17.57
N GLU A 116 -15.55 -8.76 -17.45
CA GLU A 116 -16.63 -9.24 -16.58
C GLU A 116 -16.35 -8.89 -15.12
N VAL A 117 -17.36 -8.35 -14.42
CA VAL A 117 -17.30 -8.02 -13.00
C VAL A 117 -18.21 -8.96 -12.23
N PHE A 118 -17.67 -9.58 -11.19
CA PHE A 118 -18.40 -10.49 -10.32
C PHE A 118 -18.48 -9.96 -8.89
N GLU A 119 -19.65 -10.13 -8.28
CA GLU A 119 -19.86 -9.83 -6.87
C GLU A 119 -19.17 -10.87 -5.99
N GLY A 120 -18.21 -10.41 -5.18
CA GLY A 120 -17.62 -11.20 -4.10
C GLY A 120 -18.43 -11.00 -2.81
N THR A 121 -17.82 -10.46 -1.75
CA THR A 121 -18.57 -10.10 -0.52
C THR A 121 -19.52 -8.91 -0.70
N GLY A 122 -19.38 -8.15 -1.79
CA GLY A 122 -20.27 -7.03 -2.12
C GLY A 122 -19.93 -5.74 -1.36
N TRP A 123 -20.84 -4.76 -1.40
CA TRP A 123 -20.54 -3.37 -0.97
C TRP A 123 -20.50 -3.15 0.55
N THR A 124 -21.21 -3.97 1.32
CA THR A 124 -21.49 -3.72 2.75
C THR A 124 -20.95 -4.80 3.67
N VAL A 125 -20.27 -5.82 3.13
CA VAL A 125 -19.66 -6.90 3.90
C VAL A 125 -18.15 -6.83 3.74
N GLN A 126 -17.47 -6.88 4.87
CA GLN A 126 -16.02 -6.89 4.96
C GLN A 126 -15.45 -8.11 4.22
N GLY A 127 -14.40 -7.88 3.42
CA GLY A 127 -13.62 -8.94 2.80
C GLY A 127 -12.54 -9.50 3.74
N HIS A 128 -11.76 -10.45 3.23
CA HIS A 128 -10.56 -11.00 3.87
C HIS A 128 -9.28 -10.72 3.06
N HIS A 129 -9.32 -9.75 2.14
CA HIS A 129 -8.28 -9.47 1.14
C HIS A 129 -6.96 -8.91 1.70
N THR A 130 -7.01 -8.09 2.76
CA THR A 130 -5.83 -7.40 3.29
C THR A 130 -5.91 -7.30 4.82
N ALA A 131 -5.13 -8.13 5.50
CA ALA A 131 -4.98 -8.05 6.97
C ALA A 131 -4.63 -6.62 7.41
N GLY A 132 -5.37 -6.09 8.39
CA GLY A 132 -5.26 -4.70 8.87
C GLY A 132 -6.13 -3.69 8.13
N TYR A 133 -6.67 -4.01 6.95
CA TYR A 133 -7.48 -3.09 6.14
C TYR A 133 -8.89 -3.59 5.84
N ASN A 134 -9.17 -4.87 6.07
CA ASN A 134 -10.45 -5.51 5.75
C ASN A 134 -11.69 -4.75 6.27
N GLU A 135 -11.60 -4.09 7.43
CA GLU A 135 -12.72 -3.37 8.05
C GLU A 135 -12.91 -1.92 7.56
N VAL A 136 -11.93 -1.38 6.81
CA VAL A 136 -11.90 0.03 6.37
C VAL A 136 -11.73 0.18 4.84
N ALA A 137 -11.76 -0.92 4.09
CA ALA A 137 -11.44 -0.88 2.67
C ALA A 137 -12.35 -1.77 1.83
N LEU A 138 -12.57 -1.35 0.59
CA LEU A 138 -13.05 -2.24 -0.46
C LEU A 138 -11.86 -2.95 -1.10
N GLY A 139 -11.96 -4.27 -1.30
CA GLY A 139 -11.00 -5.08 -2.02
C GLY A 139 -11.49 -5.45 -3.41
N PHE A 140 -10.81 -4.97 -4.45
CA PHE A 140 -11.04 -5.39 -5.83
C PHE A 140 -9.90 -6.30 -6.27
N ALA A 141 -10.21 -7.39 -6.97
CA ALA A 141 -9.17 -8.29 -7.45
C ALA A 141 -9.29 -8.53 -8.95
N PHE A 142 -8.17 -8.44 -9.65
CA PHE A 142 -8.08 -8.75 -11.07
C PHE A 142 -7.56 -10.18 -11.26
N PHE A 143 -8.27 -10.99 -12.03
CA PHE A 143 -7.70 -12.22 -12.57
C PHE A 143 -6.76 -11.84 -13.71
N THR A 144 -5.44 -12.02 -13.52
CA THR A 144 -4.43 -11.69 -14.54
C THR A 144 -3.31 -12.73 -14.56
N ASN A 145 -2.55 -12.80 -15.66
CA ASN A 145 -1.42 -13.74 -15.77
C ASN A 145 -0.13 -13.14 -15.19
N MET A 146 -0.23 -12.47 -14.04
CA MET A 146 0.86 -11.66 -13.47
C MET A 146 1.34 -10.53 -14.39
N THR A 147 0.53 -10.19 -15.40
CA THR A 147 0.71 -9.05 -16.32
C THR A 147 -0.23 -7.92 -15.94
N ALA A 148 -0.05 -6.75 -16.56
CA ALA A 148 -1.02 -5.67 -16.49
C ALA A 148 -2.43 -6.15 -16.88
N PRO A 149 -3.49 -5.74 -16.17
CA PRO A 149 -4.86 -6.06 -16.56
C PRO A 149 -5.19 -5.53 -17.97
N SER A 150 -6.05 -6.22 -18.70
CA SER A 150 -6.52 -5.77 -20.00
C SER A 150 -7.25 -4.43 -19.92
N GLN A 151 -7.35 -3.75 -21.07
CA GLN A 151 -8.14 -2.53 -21.18
C GLN A 151 -9.63 -2.74 -20.81
N ALA A 152 -10.19 -3.92 -21.08
CA ALA A 152 -11.56 -4.24 -20.73
C ALA A 152 -11.72 -4.35 -19.20
N ALA A 153 -10.79 -5.04 -18.54
CA ALA A 153 -10.75 -5.13 -17.08
C ALA A 153 -10.59 -3.74 -16.43
N LEU A 154 -9.68 -2.91 -16.96
CA LEU A 154 -9.45 -1.55 -16.49
C LEU A 154 -10.70 -0.67 -16.64
N ALA A 155 -11.39 -0.72 -17.78
CA ALA A 155 -12.61 0.05 -18.02
C ALA A 155 -13.73 -0.36 -17.04
N SER A 156 -13.91 -1.66 -16.81
CA SER A 156 -14.87 -2.16 -15.84
C SER A 156 -14.53 -1.75 -14.41
N ALA A 157 -13.26 -1.78 -14.03
CA ALA A 157 -12.81 -1.29 -12.74
C ALA A 157 -13.10 0.20 -12.56
N GLN A 158 -12.80 1.03 -13.56
CA GLN A 158 -13.09 2.47 -13.54
C GLN A 158 -14.57 2.74 -13.37
N HIS A 159 -15.42 2.01 -14.10
CA HIS A 159 -16.86 2.15 -13.99
C HIS A 159 -17.35 1.75 -12.58
N LEU A 160 -16.84 0.64 -12.05
CA LEU A 160 -17.16 0.14 -10.72
C LEU A 160 -16.74 1.11 -9.60
N ILE A 161 -15.53 1.69 -9.68
CA ILE A 161 -15.02 2.71 -8.75
C ILE A 161 -15.91 3.95 -8.79
N SER A 162 -16.24 4.43 -10.00
CA SER A 162 -17.07 5.62 -10.18
C SER A 162 -18.46 5.43 -9.57
N PHE A 163 -19.06 4.26 -9.77
CA PHE A 163 -20.30 3.87 -9.12
C PHE A 163 -20.16 3.80 -7.60
N ALA A 164 -19.08 3.21 -7.08
CA ALA A 164 -18.83 3.11 -5.64
C ALA A 164 -18.75 4.48 -4.96
N VAL A 165 -18.08 5.45 -5.59
CA VAL A 165 -18.00 6.83 -5.10
C VAL A 165 -19.37 7.50 -5.14
N GLN A 166 -20.08 7.39 -6.27
CA GLN A 166 -21.39 8.02 -6.44
C GLN A 166 -22.43 7.49 -5.43
N LYS A 167 -22.39 6.19 -5.13
CA LYS A 167 -23.28 5.53 -4.16
C LYS A 167 -22.78 5.60 -2.72
N ARG A 168 -21.68 6.31 -2.46
CA ARG A 168 -21.05 6.47 -1.13
C ARG A 168 -20.62 5.14 -0.48
N HIS A 169 -20.27 4.14 -1.29
CA HIS A 169 -19.57 2.94 -0.82
C HIS A 169 -18.08 3.22 -0.64
N LEU A 170 -17.52 4.08 -1.48
CA LEU A 170 -16.13 4.53 -1.47
C LEU A 170 -16.09 6.05 -1.27
N SER A 171 -15.13 6.53 -0.47
CA SER A 171 -14.90 7.97 -0.29
C SER A 171 -14.50 8.62 -1.63
N PRO A 172 -14.94 9.84 -1.97
CA PRO A 172 -14.42 10.57 -3.13
C PRO A 172 -12.93 10.91 -3.01
N ASN A 173 -12.39 10.91 -1.78
CA ASN A 173 -10.96 11.10 -1.48
C ASN A 173 -10.31 9.79 -1.02
N TYR A 174 -10.77 8.65 -1.56
CA TYR A 174 -10.23 7.35 -1.18
C TYR A 174 -8.73 7.26 -1.48
N ILE A 175 -8.03 6.50 -0.65
CA ILE A 175 -6.62 6.21 -0.77
C ILE A 175 -6.49 4.82 -1.39
N GLN A 176 -5.56 4.67 -2.34
CA GLN A 176 -5.11 3.37 -2.84
C GLN A 176 -3.71 3.10 -2.31
N PRO A 177 -3.56 2.49 -1.13
CA PRO A 177 -2.26 2.02 -0.68
C PRO A 177 -1.80 0.94 -1.65
N PHE A 178 -0.55 1.02 -2.10
CA PHE A 178 0.04 -0.05 -2.91
C PHE A 178 0.35 -1.27 -2.03
N LEU A 179 -0.68 -1.96 -1.55
CA LEU A 179 -0.52 -3.22 -0.83
C LEU A 179 -0.64 -4.36 -1.85
N PHE A 180 0.45 -4.62 -2.56
CA PHE A 180 0.51 -5.74 -3.49
C PHE A 180 0.71 -7.05 -2.71
N ARG A 181 -0.34 -7.85 -2.60
CA ARG A 181 -0.24 -9.27 -2.31
C ARG A 181 -0.77 -10.01 -3.54
N GLY A 182 0.07 -10.85 -4.15
CA GLY A 182 -0.40 -11.80 -5.15
C GLY A 182 -0.97 -13.01 -4.46
N GLU A 183 -2.14 -13.47 -4.91
CA GLU A 183 -2.66 -14.79 -4.54
C GLU A 183 -2.42 -15.77 -5.70
N ASP A 184 -1.60 -16.79 -5.47
CA ASP A 184 -1.38 -17.89 -6.41
C ASP A 184 -2.35 -19.04 -6.08
N CYS A 185 -3.28 -19.29 -6.98
CA CYS A 185 -4.40 -20.21 -6.75
C CYS A 185 -4.07 -21.69 -7.05
N LEU A 186 -2.85 -22.00 -7.52
CA LEU A 186 -2.53 -23.32 -8.11
C LEU A 186 -1.32 -24.06 -7.51
N GLN A 187 -0.85 -23.75 -6.30
CA GLN A 187 0.20 -24.55 -5.63
C GLN A 187 -0.28 -25.26 -4.35
N ALA A 188 0.06 -26.55 -4.25
CA ALA A 188 -0.03 -27.36 -3.02
C ALA A 188 0.83 -26.74 -1.90
N PRO A 189 0.57 -27.00 -0.60
CA PRO A 189 1.16 -26.22 0.49
C PRO A 189 2.68 -26.40 0.53
N GLY A 190 3.37 -25.39 0.01
CA GLY A 190 4.81 -25.29 -0.06
C GLY A 190 5.19 -23.86 -0.38
N SER A 191 5.72 -23.16 0.62
CA SER A 191 6.28 -21.80 0.57
C SER A 191 5.32 -20.65 0.20
N THR A 192 4.94 -19.90 1.24
CA THR A 192 4.54 -18.49 1.18
C THR A 192 5.48 -17.68 0.25
N PRO A 193 4.96 -16.84 -0.66
CA PRO A 193 5.80 -15.87 -1.37
C PRO A 193 6.33 -14.83 -0.37
N SER A 194 7.63 -14.88 -0.13
CA SER A 194 8.40 -13.87 0.56
C SER A 194 8.38 -12.56 -0.24
N GLY A 195 7.56 -11.60 0.16
CA GLY A 195 7.87 -10.20 -0.12
C GLY A 195 9.12 -9.83 0.68
N GLY A 196 10.30 -10.07 0.11
CA GLY A 196 11.59 -9.89 0.78
C GLY A 196 11.82 -8.48 1.29
N CYS A 197 12.89 -8.32 2.08
CA CYS A 197 13.35 -7.02 2.55
C CYS A 197 13.38 -5.98 1.41
N PRO A 198 13.01 -4.72 1.67
CA PRO A 198 13.06 -3.68 0.65
C PRO A 198 14.52 -3.47 0.21
N THR A 199 14.70 -2.86 -0.95
CA THR A 199 16.01 -2.34 -1.34
C THR A 199 16.41 -1.27 -0.32
N ILE A 200 17.45 -1.56 0.45
CA ILE A 200 18.06 -0.63 1.38
C ILE A 200 19.34 -0.14 0.73
N ILE A 201 19.38 1.15 0.41
CA ILE A 201 20.56 1.85 -0.09
C ILE A 201 21.54 1.95 1.10
N PRO A 202 22.65 1.18 1.08
CA PRO A 202 23.58 1.16 2.19
C PRO A 202 24.28 2.51 2.31
N ARG A 203 24.84 2.78 3.48
CA ARG A 203 25.58 4.00 3.79
C ARG A 203 26.60 4.42 2.72
N ALA A 204 27.37 3.45 2.21
CA ALA A 204 28.36 3.72 1.17
C ALA A 204 27.74 4.25 -0.14
N ASP A 205 26.56 3.76 -0.50
CA ASP A 205 25.94 4.01 -1.82
C ASP A 205 25.23 5.37 -1.89
N TRP A 206 24.80 5.92 -0.76
CA TRP A 206 24.32 7.30 -0.68
C TRP A 206 25.41 8.31 -0.30
N GLY A 207 26.64 7.83 -0.06
CA GLY A 207 27.81 8.68 0.22
C GLY A 207 27.88 9.17 1.66
N ALA A 208 27.53 8.31 2.62
CA ALA A 208 27.61 8.61 4.05
C ALA A 208 29.03 8.96 4.49
N LYS A 209 29.13 9.99 5.33
CA LYS A 209 30.32 10.19 6.17
C LYS A 209 30.38 9.09 7.24
N GLY A 210 31.58 8.77 7.70
CA GLY A 210 31.77 7.81 8.80
C GLY A 210 31.11 8.29 10.08
N SER A 211 30.53 7.35 10.84
CA SER A 211 29.95 7.63 12.16
C SER A 211 31.04 8.01 13.16
N MET A 212 30.72 8.84 14.14
CA MET A 212 31.64 9.14 15.25
C MET A 212 31.82 7.90 16.15
N ALA A 213 33.00 7.77 16.75
CA ALA A 213 33.36 6.62 17.59
C ALA A 213 32.50 6.45 18.85
N ASN A 214 31.72 7.47 19.23
CA ASN A 214 30.89 7.49 20.43
C ASN A 214 29.41 7.16 20.17
N CYS A 215 29.03 6.72 18.97
CA CYS A 215 27.67 6.21 18.74
C CYS A 215 27.41 4.99 19.63
N ARG A 216 26.28 5.02 20.34
CA ARG A 216 25.86 3.96 21.26
C ARG A 216 25.19 2.84 20.48
N LYS A 217 25.15 1.64 21.08
CA LYS A 217 24.46 0.49 20.51
C LYS A 217 22.98 0.54 20.90
N LEU A 218 22.13 0.06 20.00
CA LEU A 218 20.71 -0.14 20.28
C LEU A 218 20.50 -1.40 21.13
N ASP A 219 19.56 -1.35 22.08
CA ASP A 219 19.12 -2.53 22.82
C ASP A 219 18.22 -3.37 21.90
N ARG A 220 18.71 -4.56 21.52
CA ARG A 220 18.03 -5.46 20.59
C ARG A 220 17.30 -6.62 21.28
N PRO A 221 16.19 -7.11 20.69
CA PRO A 221 15.49 -6.51 19.56
C PRO A 221 14.81 -5.20 19.97
N ALA A 222 14.69 -4.26 19.04
CA ALA A 222 13.96 -3.03 19.29
C ALA A 222 12.50 -3.36 19.66
N LYS A 223 11.89 -2.54 20.51
CA LYS A 223 10.51 -2.75 20.98
C LYS A 223 9.52 -1.78 20.34
N TYR A 224 10.02 -0.71 19.76
CA TYR A 224 9.22 0.34 19.15
C TYR A 224 9.67 0.62 17.72
N VAL A 225 8.70 1.01 16.89
CA VAL A 225 8.95 1.73 15.64
C VAL A 225 8.31 3.10 15.77
N ILE A 226 9.10 4.15 15.57
CA ILE A 226 8.63 5.53 15.63
C ILE A 226 8.66 6.11 14.22
N ILE A 227 7.49 6.46 13.70
CA ILE A 227 7.35 7.08 12.38
C ILE A 227 7.52 8.59 12.48
N ILE A 228 8.43 9.12 11.66
CA ILE A 228 8.91 10.50 11.70
C ILE A 228 8.83 11.10 10.29
N HIS A 229 8.70 12.42 10.19
CA HIS A 229 8.99 13.17 8.96
C HIS A 229 10.28 14.01 9.12
N THR A 230 10.93 14.38 8.03
CA THR A 230 12.10 15.28 8.10
C THR A 230 11.74 16.77 8.08
N ALA A 231 10.47 17.09 7.87
CA ALA A 231 9.93 18.45 7.77
C ALA A 231 10.60 19.30 6.66
N GLY A 232 11.08 18.65 5.60
CA GLY A 232 11.73 19.28 4.45
C GLY A 232 10.96 19.07 3.14
N GLN A 233 11.63 19.38 2.03
CA GLN A 233 11.13 19.00 0.70
C GLN A 233 11.27 17.49 0.50
N PRO A 234 10.29 16.83 -0.14
CA PRO A 234 10.44 15.45 -0.54
C PRO A 234 11.45 15.33 -1.70
N CYS A 235 11.92 14.12 -1.93
CA CYS A 235 12.75 13.75 -3.06
C CYS A 235 12.10 12.56 -3.77
N THR A 236 12.12 12.56 -5.10
CA THR A 236 11.43 11.54 -5.92
C THR A 236 12.38 10.74 -6.81
N GLU A 237 13.64 11.14 -6.89
CA GLU A 237 14.67 10.51 -7.71
C GLU A 237 15.85 10.06 -6.84
N LEU A 238 16.44 8.90 -7.16
CA LEU A 238 17.51 8.28 -6.39
C LEU A 238 18.63 9.27 -6.01
N ASP A 239 19.16 10.01 -6.98
CA ASP A 239 20.28 10.93 -6.73
C ASP A 239 19.88 12.12 -5.86
N SER A 240 18.68 12.68 -6.06
CA SER A 240 18.16 13.77 -5.24
C SER A 240 17.90 13.31 -3.79
N CYS A 241 17.43 12.08 -3.61
CA CYS A 241 17.24 11.50 -2.29
C CYS A 241 18.57 11.21 -1.60
N LYS A 242 19.57 10.68 -2.31
CA LYS A 242 20.94 10.53 -1.77
C LYS A 242 21.53 11.87 -1.35
N GLU A 243 21.35 12.92 -2.14
CA GLU A 243 21.77 14.28 -1.79
C GLU A 243 21.07 14.80 -0.54
N LEU A 244 19.75 14.63 -0.46
CA LEU A 244 18.97 15.04 0.72
C LEU A 244 19.41 14.30 1.98
N VAL A 245 19.61 12.98 1.92
CA VAL A 245 20.09 12.17 3.05
C VAL A 245 21.48 12.62 3.51
N ARG A 246 22.40 12.92 2.59
CA ARG A 246 23.71 13.51 2.92
C ARG A 246 23.58 14.87 3.60
N GLY A 247 22.68 15.73 3.12
CA GLY A 247 22.40 17.03 3.73
C GLY A 247 21.86 16.90 5.15
N ILE A 248 20.95 15.95 5.38
CA ILE A 248 20.42 15.65 6.72
C ILE A 248 21.52 15.13 7.65
N GLN A 249 22.39 14.22 7.18
CA GLN A 249 23.54 13.76 7.96
C GLN A 249 24.45 14.93 8.34
N ASP A 250 24.77 15.80 7.40
CA ASP A 250 25.62 16.96 7.64
C ASP A 250 25.01 17.91 8.68
N PHE A 251 23.72 18.20 8.55
CA PHE A 251 22.98 19.02 9.53
C PHE A 251 22.97 18.39 10.92
N HIS A 252 22.76 17.07 11.03
CA HIS A 252 22.77 16.37 12.33
C HIS A 252 24.15 16.35 12.97
N VAL A 253 25.18 16.03 12.19
CA VAL A 253 26.57 15.93 12.68
C VAL A 253 27.15 17.31 12.99
N ASN A 254 27.12 18.23 12.03
CA ASN A 254 27.77 19.54 12.16
C ASN A 254 26.89 20.56 12.87
N GLY A 255 25.58 20.55 12.58
CA GLY A 255 24.61 21.49 13.15
C GLY A 255 24.14 21.09 14.54
N ARG A 256 23.76 19.82 14.75
CA ARG A 256 23.20 19.32 16.03
C ARG A 256 24.18 18.57 16.92
N LYS A 257 25.40 18.31 16.45
CA LYS A 257 26.45 17.58 17.19
C LYS A 257 26.05 16.15 17.55
N PHE A 258 25.22 15.53 16.72
CA PHE A 258 24.93 14.11 16.84
C PHE A 258 26.14 13.28 16.39
N CYS A 259 26.23 12.04 16.87
CA CYS A 259 27.30 11.13 16.47
C CYS A 259 27.19 10.72 14.99
N ASP A 260 25.99 10.84 14.41
CA ASP A 260 25.65 10.55 13.01
C ASP A 260 24.27 11.16 12.65
N VAL A 261 23.72 10.81 11.48
CA VAL A 261 22.31 11.03 11.16
C VAL A 261 21.41 10.43 12.26
N GLY A 262 20.48 11.21 12.81
CA GLY A 262 19.69 10.79 13.97
C GLY A 262 18.65 9.69 13.74
N TYR A 263 18.38 9.27 12.50
CA TYR A 263 17.37 8.26 12.18
C TYR A 263 18.02 6.90 11.87
N ASN A 264 17.37 5.80 12.26
CA ASN A 264 17.83 4.46 11.89
C ASN A 264 17.69 4.23 10.38
N PHE A 265 16.55 4.64 9.83
CA PHE A 265 16.25 4.54 8.41
C PHE A 265 15.52 5.79 7.91
N LEU A 266 15.77 6.15 6.65
CA LEU A 266 15.05 7.21 5.96
C LEU A 266 14.37 6.64 4.73
N VAL A 267 13.23 7.19 4.32
CA VAL A 267 12.44 6.69 3.18
C VAL A 267 12.08 7.86 2.26
N GLY A 268 12.52 7.77 1.00
CA GLY A 268 12.21 8.76 -0.03
C GLY A 268 10.91 8.48 -0.77
N GLU A 269 10.37 9.50 -1.45
CA GLU A 269 9.25 9.30 -2.38
C GLU A 269 9.69 8.58 -3.67
N ASP A 270 10.99 8.32 -3.85
CA ASP A 270 11.53 7.38 -4.84
C ASP A 270 11.26 5.90 -4.49
N GLY A 271 10.71 5.62 -3.29
CA GLY A 271 10.39 4.28 -2.83
C GLY A 271 11.59 3.49 -2.29
N ASN A 272 12.75 4.11 -2.12
CA ASN A 272 13.93 3.48 -1.54
C ASN A 272 14.00 3.71 -0.03
N VAL A 273 14.58 2.74 0.68
CA VAL A 273 15.01 2.91 2.06
C VAL A 273 16.49 3.28 2.06
N TYR A 274 16.86 4.29 2.82
CA TYR A 274 18.24 4.73 3.02
C TYR A 274 18.68 4.34 4.41
N GLU A 275 19.78 3.59 4.48
CA GLU A 275 20.37 3.20 5.76
C GLU A 275 20.91 4.43 6.49
N GLY A 276 20.31 4.77 7.63
CA GLY A 276 20.81 5.80 8.53
C GLY A 276 21.85 5.19 9.46
N VAL A 277 21.63 5.24 10.77
CA VAL A 277 22.50 4.51 11.73
C VAL A 277 22.25 2.99 11.74
N GLY A 278 21.24 2.51 11.01
CA GLY A 278 20.95 1.10 10.83
C GLY A 278 20.26 0.46 12.04
N TRP A 279 20.25 -0.87 12.10
CA TRP A 279 19.56 -1.63 13.15
C TRP A 279 20.33 -1.76 14.47
N ASP A 280 21.66 -1.65 14.43
CA ASP A 280 22.52 -1.99 15.58
C ASP A 280 22.90 -0.79 16.46
N THR A 281 22.59 0.42 16.01
CA THR A 281 23.07 1.67 16.58
C THR A 281 21.90 2.50 17.10
N GLU A 282 22.06 3.04 18.31
CA GLU A 282 21.13 3.99 18.92
C GLU A 282 21.03 5.25 18.05
N GLY A 283 19.81 5.64 17.68
CA GLY A 283 19.55 6.87 16.95
C GLY A 283 19.59 8.12 17.85
N ALA A 284 19.22 9.27 17.28
CA ALA A 284 19.05 10.53 17.99
C ALA A 284 17.76 11.23 17.55
N HIS A 285 16.69 10.45 17.39
CA HIS A 285 15.45 10.90 16.77
C HIS A 285 14.35 11.25 17.78
N THR A 286 14.26 10.52 18.90
CA THR A 286 13.17 10.66 19.88
C THR A 286 13.70 10.46 21.29
N TYR A 287 13.73 11.55 22.05
CA TYR A 287 14.20 11.54 23.44
C TYR A 287 13.41 10.53 24.29
N GLY A 288 14.13 9.70 25.04
CA GLY A 288 13.55 8.63 25.88
C GLY A 288 13.22 7.32 25.17
N TYR A 289 13.44 7.24 23.85
CA TYR A 289 13.17 6.03 23.05
C TYR A 289 14.34 5.59 22.17
N ASN A 290 15.37 6.42 22.00
CA ASN A 290 16.46 6.17 21.04
C ASN A 290 17.16 4.81 21.22
N ASP A 291 17.26 4.33 22.45
CA ASP A 291 17.92 3.08 22.86
C ASP A 291 17.06 1.83 22.62
N ILE A 292 15.74 1.97 22.48
CA ILE A 292 14.78 0.86 22.38
C ILE A 292 13.91 0.89 21.12
N ALA A 293 14.06 1.91 20.26
CA ALA A 293 13.22 2.14 19.10
C ALA A 293 14.00 2.22 17.79
N LEU A 294 13.39 1.76 16.70
CA LEU A 294 13.81 2.09 15.35
C LEU A 294 13.08 3.36 14.90
N GLY A 295 13.81 4.45 14.67
CA GLY A 295 13.29 5.66 14.05
C GLY A 295 13.29 5.56 12.52
N VAL A 296 12.10 5.60 11.91
CA VAL A 296 11.90 5.56 10.46
C VAL A 296 11.37 6.91 9.99
N ALA A 297 12.19 7.66 9.25
CA ALA A 297 11.87 9.02 8.81
C ALA A 297 11.49 9.09 7.32
N PHE A 298 10.28 9.55 7.01
CA PHE A 298 9.93 9.93 5.65
C PHE A 298 10.56 11.27 5.27
N LEU A 299 11.21 11.32 4.10
CA LEU A 299 11.82 12.52 3.54
C LEU A 299 10.72 13.46 3.01
N GLY A 300 10.32 14.47 3.81
CA GLY A 300 9.24 15.40 3.48
C GLY A 300 8.55 16.00 4.71
N LEU A 301 7.44 16.74 4.50
CA LEU A 301 6.65 17.43 5.54
C LEU A 301 5.31 16.75 5.89
N PHE A 302 4.62 16.19 4.90
CA PHE A 302 3.44 15.33 5.08
C PHE A 302 2.34 15.75 6.09
N GLU A 303 2.09 17.04 6.29
CA GLU A 303 0.97 17.52 7.10
C GLU A 303 -0.36 17.38 6.37
N ASP A 304 -0.45 17.91 5.14
CA ASP A 304 -1.69 17.91 4.35
C ASP A 304 -1.80 16.74 3.38
N LYS A 305 -0.66 16.23 2.90
CA LYS A 305 -0.58 15.13 1.94
C LYS A 305 0.31 14.04 2.51
N PRO A 306 -0.08 12.76 2.49
CA PRO A 306 0.77 11.68 2.98
C PRO A 306 1.97 11.42 2.04
N PRO A 307 2.99 10.66 2.50
CA PRO A 307 3.99 10.10 1.61
C PRO A 307 3.33 9.32 0.47
N ASN A 308 3.95 9.34 -0.71
CA ASN A 308 3.46 8.50 -1.78
C ASN A 308 3.49 7.01 -1.40
N ALA A 309 2.73 6.21 -2.11
CA ALA A 309 2.56 4.83 -1.70
C ALA A 309 3.81 3.96 -1.93
N ALA A 310 4.78 4.38 -2.74
CA ALA A 310 6.09 3.72 -2.84
C ALA A 310 6.88 3.85 -1.53
N ALA A 311 6.90 5.06 -0.94
CA ALA A 311 7.51 5.30 0.36
C ALA A 311 6.80 4.50 1.47
N LEU A 312 5.46 4.55 1.53
CA LEU A 312 4.69 3.81 2.54
C LEU A 312 4.96 2.30 2.47
N MET A 313 5.03 1.73 1.26
CA MET A 313 5.42 0.33 1.04
C MET A 313 6.82 0.02 1.56
N ALA A 314 7.79 0.87 1.21
CA ALA A 314 9.17 0.68 1.61
C ALA A 314 9.31 0.64 3.14
N ALA A 315 8.61 1.54 3.85
CA ALA A 315 8.57 1.55 5.30
C ALA A 315 7.92 0.28 5.89
N GLN A 316 6.77 -0.15 5.38
CA GLN A 316 6.12 -1.39 5.87
C GLN A 316 6.96 -2.64 5.61
N ARG A 317 7.60 -2.74 4.44
CA ARG A 317 8.53 -3.84 4.11
C ARG A 317 9.76 -3.82 5.02
N LEU A 318 10.28 -2.63 5.33
CA LEU A 318 11.40 -2.48 6.26
C LEU A 318 11.03 -2.96 7.66
N ILE A 319 9.86 -2.58 8.18
CA ILE A 319 9.37 -2.99 9.50
C ILE A 319 9.26 -4.52 9.54
N ARG A 320 8.60 -5.12 8.54
CA ARG A 320 8.49 -6.57 8.44
C ARG A 320 9.86 -7.26 8.35
N CYS A 321 10.74 -6.77 7.48
CA CYS A 321 12.11 -7.25 7.35
C CYS A 321 12.89 -7.19 8.67
N SER A 322 12.62 -6.17 9.50
CA SER A 322 13.26 -6.02 10.80
C SER A 322 12.78 -7.09 11.80
N VAL A 323 11.50 -7.48 11.75
CA VAL A 323 10.97 -8.63 12.52
C VAL A 323 11.56 -9.93 12.00
N ASP A 324 11.50 -10.16 10.68
CA ASP A 324 11.98 -11.40 10.04
C ASP A 324 13.48 -11.66 10.26
N ARG A 325 14.25 -10.61 10.60
CA ARG A 325 15.71 -10.67 10.86
C ARG A 325 16.07 -10.48 12.33
N ASP A 326 15.11 -10.60 13.24
CA ASP A 326 15.29 -10.50 14.70
C ASP A 326 15.84 -9.14 15.19
N TYR A 327 15.71 -8.07 14.40
CA TYR A 327 16.06 -6.71 14.80
C TYR A 327 14.93 -5.99 15.54
N LEU A 328 13.68 -6.42 15.33
CA LEU A 328 12.47 -5.84 15.91
C LEU A 328 11.64 -6.95 16.58
N ASP A 329 11.17 -6.71 17.79
CA ASP A 329 10.34 -7.64 18.54
C ASP A 329 9.04 -7.94 17.76
N PRO A 330 8.61 -9.21 17.61
CA PRO A 330 7.36 -9.52 16.92
C PRO A 330 6.10 -8.86 17.52
N ASN A 331 6.14 -8.47 18.80
CA ASN A 331 5.09 -7.73 19.51
C ASN A 331 5.40 -6.24 19.65
N TYR A 332 6.24 -5.68 18.77
CA TYR A 332 6.60 -4.26 18.79
C TYR A 332 5.38 -3.33 18.84
N LEU A 333 5.60 -2.11 19.29
CA LEU A 333 4.62 -1.03 19.26
C LEU A 333 4.99 -0.04 18.16
N LEU A 334 4.06 0.24 17.27
CA LEU A 334 4.18 1.29 16.26
C LEU A 334 3.54 2.56 16.81
N VAL A 335 4.29 3.65 16.81
CA VAL A 335 3.78 4.95 17.26
C VAL A 335 4.22 6.05 16.29
N ALA A 336 3.46 7.13 16.26
CA ALA A 336 3.90 8.34 15.61
C ALA A 336 4.84 9.13 16.54
N HIS A 337 5.70 9.96 15.96
CA HIS A 337 6.55 10.83 16.76
C HIS A 337 5.75 11.75 17.71
N SER A 338 4.60 12.26 17.24
CA SER A 338 3.66 13.09 18.00
C SER A 338 2.98 12.38 19.17
N ASP A 339 2.96 11.05 19.18
CA ASP A 339 2.29 10.28 20.23
C ASP A 339 3.15 10.19 21.50
N VAL A 340 4.46 10.39 21.37
CA VAL A 340 5.43 10.19 22.44
C VAL A 340 6.21 11.44 22.83
N ILE A 341 6.19 12.49 22.00
CA ILE A 341 6.77 13.79 22.31
C ILE A 341 5.90 14.94 21.78
N ASN A 342 6.12 16.16 22.28
CA ASN A 342 5.46 17.36 21.76
C ASN A 342 6.04 17.78 20.39
N SER A 343 5.54 17.16 19.31
CA SER A 343 5.94 17.42 17.93
C SER A 343 4.75 17.30 16.98
N ILE A 344 4.81 17.99 15.84
CA ILE A 344 3.86 17.80 14.73
C ILE A 344 4.20 16.60 13.85
N SER A 345 5.42 16.05 13.99
CA SER A 345 5.91 14.90 13.21
C SER A 345 5.10 13.64 13.54
N PRO A 346 4.77 12.76 12.59
CA PRO A 346 5.18 12.72 11.19
C PRO A 346 4.30 13.53 10.22
N GLY A 347 3.55 14.50 10.73
CA GLY A 347 2.53 15.25 9.98
C GLY A 347 1.17 14.56 10.04
N ARG A 348 0.09 15.36 10.04
CA ARG A 348 -1.29 14.88 10.22
C ARG A 348 -1.68 13.81 9.19
N ALA A 349 -1.41 14.04 7.91
CA ALA A 349 -1.76 13.10 6.86
C ALA A 349 -1.02 11.76 7.00
N THR A 350 0.26 11.77 7.40
CA THR A 350 0.99 10.53 7.72
C THR A 350 0.43 9.85 8.96
N HIS A 351 0.16 10.62 10.02
CA HIS A 351 -0.41 10.14 11.28
C HIS A 351 -1.70 9.36 11.06
N ASP A 352 -2.62 9.93 10.26
CA ASP A 352 -3.91 9.33 9.96
C ASP A 352 -3.77 8.01 9.17
N ILE A 353 -2.74 7.87 8.34
CA ILE A 353 -2.44 6.61 7.65
C ILE A 353 -1.87 5.57 8.61
N ILE A 354 -0.85 5.91 9.41
CA ILE A 354 -0.17 4.89 10.24
C ILE A 354 -1.06 4.37 11.38
N LYS A 355 -2.11 5.11 11.78
CA LYS A 355 -3.18 4.58 12.66
C LYS A 355 -3.81 3.28 12.14
N THR A 356 -3.80 3.10 10.82
CA THR A 356 -4.36 1.92 10.16
C THR A 356 -3.37 0.76 10.05
N TRP A 357 -2.11 0.97 10.42
CA TRP A 357 -1.08 -0.07 10.32
C TRP A 357 -1.16 -1.06 11.49
N PRO A 358 -0.75 -2.32 11.28
CA PRO A 358 -0.58 -3.27 12.36
C PRO A 358 0.34 -2.71 13.46
N HIS A 359 0.07 -3.11 14.71
CA HIS A 359 0.83 -2.72 15.90
C HIS A 359 0.73 -1.23 16.30
N PHE A 360 -0.10 -0.41 15.64
CA PHE A 360 -0.28 0.97 16.04
C PHE A 360 -0.84 1.12 17.46
N LYS A 361 -0.21 1.99 18.27
CA LYS A 361 -0.56 2.30 19.66
C LYS A 361 -0.35 3.79 19.94
N GLY A 362 -1.26 4.62 19.44
CA GLY A 362 -1.28 6.07 19.69
C GLY A 362 -2.40 6.52 20.62
#